data_AF-A0A183H2C8-F1
#
_entry.id   AF-A0A183H2C8-F1
#
_cell.length_a   1.000
_cell.length_b   1.000
_cell.length_c   1.000
_cell.angle_alpha   90.00
_cell.angle_beta   90.00
_cell.angle_gamma   90.00
#
_symmetry.space_group_name_H-M   'P 1'
#
loop_
_entity.id
_entity.type
_entity.pdbx_description
1 polymer ?
#
loop_
_entity_poly.entity_id
_entity_poly.type
_entity_poly.pdbx_seq_one_letter_code
_entity_poly.pdbx_strand_id
1 'polypeptide(L)'
;LQNVTGHGIDNHLCALQLLAREEVRKGLLPKMPDLFLDSTWTETMRFPLSTSQVTTPSSISDTYLCYGPVVKDGYGCSYNIQPNSIIFAPSSFKSCPTINAEHFKKSLVDSLYDIQALITQ
;
A
#
# COMPACT_ATOMS: atom_id res chain seq x y z
N LEU A 1 -13.63 8.06 -2.80
CA LEU A 1 -14.69 7.41 -3.61
C LEU A 1 -14.26 7.06 -5.05
N GLN A 2 -13.31 7.77 -5.66
CA GLN A 2 -12.88 7.51 -7.05
C GLN A 2 -12.42 6.06 -7.28
N ASN A 3 -11.54 5.53 -6.41
CA ASN A 3 -11.04 4.16 -6.56
C ASN A 3 -12.16 3.11 -6.49
N VAL A 4 -13.08 3.21 -5.52
CA VAL A 4 -14.18 2.23 -5.36
C VAL A 4 -15.23 2.31 -6.47
N THR A 5 -15.28 3.43 -7.21
CA THR A 5 -16.16 3.60 -8.38
C THR A 5 -15.44 3.31 -9.70
N GLY A 6 -14.23 2.73 -9.66
CA GLY A 6 -13.49 2.32 -10.84
C GLY A 6 -12.72 3.43 -11.56
N HIS A 7 -12.60 4.62 -10.96
CA HIS A 7 -11.86 5.76 -11.50
C HIS A 7 -10.43 5.87 -10.97
N GLY A 8 -9.92 4.81 -10.33
CA GLY A 8 -8.50 4.71 -9.96
C GLY A 8 -7.62 4.42 -11.19
N ILE A 9 -6.33 4.72 -11.10
CA ILE A 9 -5.43 4.67 -12.26
C ILE A 9 -4.72 3.31 -12.43
N ASP A 10 -4.43 2.61 -11.34
CA ASP A 10 -3.53 1.45 -11.33
C ASP A 10 -4.00 0.34 -12.26
N ASN A 11 -5.26 -0.09 -12.13
CA ASN A 11 -5.83 -1.14 -12.97
C ASN A 11 -5.86 -0.74 -14.45
N HIS A 12 -6.20 0.51 -14.74
CA HIS A 12 -6.28 1.02 -16.10
C HIS A 12 -4.89 1.06 -16.75
N LEU A 13 -3.90 1.65 -16.07
CA LEU A 13 -2.54 1.73 -16.58
C LEU A 13 -1.87 0.35 -16.67
N CYS A 14 -2.13 -0.55 -15.72
CA CYS A 14 -1.67 -1.94 -15.78
C CYS A 14 -2.26 -2.68 -17.01
N ALA A 15 -3.57 -2.52 -17.27
CA ALA A 15 -4.19 -3.10 -18.46
C ALA A 15 -3.57 -2.55 -19.76
N LEU A 16 -3.36 -1.23 -19.84
CA LEU A 16 -2.70 -0.61 -20.99
C LEU A 16 -1.26 -1.12 -21.17
N GLN A 17 -0.50 -1.30 -20.09
CA GLN A 17 0.86 -1.85 -20.16
C GLN A 17 0.86 -3.28 -20.71
N LEU A 18 -0.06 -4.13 -20.21
CA LEU A 18 -0.18 -5.53 -20.64
C LEU A 18 -0.61 -5.64 -22.10
N LEU A 19 -1.58 -4.84 -22.53
CA LEU A 19 -2.04 -4.76 -23.91
C LEU A 19 -0.93 -4.25 -24.84
N ALA A 20 -0.25 -3.16 -24.48
CA ALA A 20 0.88 -2.66 -25.26
C ALA A 20 1.98 -3.73 -25.42
N ARG A 21 2.30 -4.46 -24.35
CA ARG A 21 3.27 -5.56 -24.38
C ARG A 21 2.84 -6.71 -25.30
N GLU A 22 1.55 -7.04 -25.32
CA GLU A 22 0.98 -8.02 -26.25
C GLU A 22 1.12 -7.56 -27.69
N GLU A 23 0.74 -6.32 -28.00
CA GLU A 23 0.77 -5.77 -29.35
C GLU A 23 2.20 -5.62 -29.88
N VAL A 24 3.18 -5.30 -29.02
CA VAL A 24 4.61 -5.37 -29.37
C VAL A 24 5.02 -6.79 -29.72
N ARG A 25 4.61 -7.79 -28.94
CA ARG A 25 4.94 -9.19 -29.21
C ARG A 25 4.36 -9.69 -30.54
N LYS A 26 3.16 -9.22 -30.90
CA LYS A 26 2.50 -9.53 -32.18
C LYS A 26 3.10 -8.76 -33.37
N GLY A 27 3.99 -7.80 -33.13
CA GLY A 27 4.53 -6.91 -34.16
C GLY A 27 3.54 -5.85 -34.66
N LEU A 28 2.42 -5.65 -33.95
CA LEU A 28 1.41 -4.64 -34.27
C LEU A 28 1.76 -3.26 -33.70
N LEU A 29 2.56 -3.23 -32.63
CA LEU A 29 3.17 -2.02 -32.09
C LEU A 29 4.70 -2.12 -32.23
N PRO A 30 5.40 -1.08 -32.73
CA PRO A 30 6.84 -1.18 -33.00
C PRO A 30 7.69 -1.25 -31.72
N LYS A 31 7.25 -0.63 -30.62
CA LYS A 31 7.92 -0.63 -29.32
C LYS A 31 6.93 -0.35 -28.18
N MET A 32 7.33 -0.61 -26.95
CA MET A 32 6.56 -0.19 -25.78
C MET A 32 6.42 1.34 -25.72
N PRO A 33 5.25 1.87 -25.30
CA PRO A 33 5.10 3.29 -25.03
C PRO A 33 6.12 3.79 -24.01
N ASP A 34 6.70 4.96 -24.25
CA ASP A 34 7.80 5.50 -23.44
C ASP A 34 7.39 5.70 -21.97
N LEU A 35 6.11 5.97 -21.70
CA LEU A 35 5.53 6.03 -20.35
C LEU A 35 5.86 4.80 -19.51
N PHE A 36 5.76 3.59 -20.09
CA PHE A 36 5.99 2.33 -19.37
C PHE A 36 7.47 1.93 -19.32
N LEU A 37 8.34 2.67 -20.00
CA LEU A 37 9.79 2.50 -19.99
C LEU A 37 10.49 3.49 -19.05
N ASP A 38 9.80 4.57 -18.68
CA ASP A 38 10.31 5.58 -17.76
C ASP A 38 10.49 5.01 -16.35
N SER A 39 11.56 5.42 -15.65
CA SER A 39 11.82 5.01 -14.26
C SER A 39 10.70 5.39 -13.31
N THR A 40 9.98 6.48 -13.61
CA THR A 40 8.82 6.95 -12.84
C THR A 40 7.71 5.91 -12.82
N TRP A 41 7.52 5.13 -13.88
CA TRP A 41 6.54 4.02 -13.89
C TRP A 41 6.92 2.92 -12.88
N THR A 42 8.21 2.59 -12.80
CA THR A 42 8.71 1.60 -11.83
C THR A 42 8.49 2.09 -10.40
N GLU A 43 8.78 3.35 -10.11
CA GLU A 43 8.53 3.93 -8.78
C GLU A 43 7.04 4.06 -8.47
N THR A 44 6.20 4.38 -9.47
CA THR A 44 4.74 4.46 -9.32
C THR A 44 4.15 3.11 -8.92
N MET A 45 4.67 2.02 -9.50
CA MET A 45 4.24 0.65 -9.20
C MET A 45 5.00 0.02 -8.02
N ARG A 46 5.88 0.78 -7.35
CA ARG A 46 6.64 0.33 -6.18
C ARG A 46 5.98 0.86 -4.91
N PHE A 47 5.50 -0.06 -4.07
CA PHE A 47 4.76 0.29 -2.85
C PHE A 47 5.58 0.00 -1.57
N PRO A 48 6.46 0.92 -1.12
CA PRO A 48 7.20 0.75 0.13
C PRO A 48 6.33 0.84 1.40
N LEU A 49 5.08 1.28 1.28
CA LEU A 49 4.08 1.14 2.33
C LEU A 49 2.81 0.55 1.72
N SER A 50 2.50 -0.71 2.09
CA SER A 50 1.31 -1.42 1.61
C SER A 50 0.31 -1.61 2.74
N THR A 51 -0.87 -1.01 2.62
CA THR A 51 -1.85 -0.91 3.70
C THR A 51 -3.23 -1.44 3.31
N SER A 52 -3.97 -1.96 4.28
CA SER A 52 -5.39 -2.27 4.08
C SER A 52 -6.17 -2.16 5.39
N GLN A 53 -7.40 -1.69 5.28
CA GLN A 53 -8.36 -1.73 6.37
C GLN A 53 -9.05 -3.09 6.36
N VAL A 54 -8.95 -3.83 7.46
CA VAL A 54 -9.66 -5.09 7.66
C VAL A 54 -10.31 -5.05 9.03
N THR A 55 -11.50 -4.45 9.06
CA THR A 55 -12.27 -4.28 10.29
C THR A 55 -13.16 -5.49 10.52
N THR A 56 -12.97 -6.18 11.65
CA THR A 56 -13.83 -7.28 12.07
C THR A 56 -15.05 -6.74 12.81
N PRO A 57 -16.21 -7.42 12.74
CA PRO A 57 -17.34 -7.12 13.60
C PRO A 57 -16.94 -7.12 15.08
N SER A 58 -17.55 -6.25 15.89
CA SER A 58 -17.27 -6.15 17.34
C SER A 58 -17.63 -7.42 18.13
N SER A 59 -18.41 -8.32 17.53
CA SER A 59 -18.69 -9.65 18.08
C SER A 59 -17.51 -10.63 17.97
N ILE A 60 -16.49 -10.30 17.17
CA ILE A 60 -15.27 -11.10 17.00
C ILE A 60 -14.14 -10.38 17.74
N SER A 61 -13.81 -10.84 18.94
CA SER A 61 -12.69 -10.32 19.73
C SER A 61 -11.36 -10.94 19.30
N ASP A 62 -10.26 -10.30 19.68
CA ASP A 62 -8.89 -10.83 19.62
C ASP A 62 -8.44 -11.33 18.25
N THR A 63 -9.05 -10.81 17.19
CA THR A 63 -8.78 -11.19 15.81
C THR A 63 -8.32 -9.99 14.99
N TYR A 64 -7.22 -10.16 14.28
CA TYR A 64 -6.72 -9.17 13.33
C TYR A 64 -6.03 -9.86 12.16
N LEU A 65 -6.03 -9.21 11.00
CA LEU A 65 -5.24 -9.65 9.85
C LEU A 65 -3.83 -9.05 9.94
N CYS A 66 -2.83 -9.78 9.48
CA CYS A 66 -1.50 -9.26 9.18
C CYS A 66 -0.95 -9.87 7.88
N TYR A 67 -0.02 -9.18 7.23
CA TYR A 67 0.71 -9.67 6.05
C TYR A 67 2.09 -9.00 5.96
N GLY A 68 3.00 -9.60 5.18
CA GLY A 68 4.35 -9.08 4.96
C GLY A 68 4.42 -7.91 3.97
N PRO A 69 5.54 -7.17 3.91
CA PRO A 69 5.73 -6.12 2.91
C PRO A 69 5.78 -6.67 1.48
N VAL A 70 5.45 -5.81 0.51
CA VAL A 70 5.50 -6.14 -0.93
C VAL A 70 6.82 -5.79 -1.61
N VAL A 71 7.72 -5.10 -0.89
CA VAL A 71 9.10 -4.80 -1.32
C VAL A 71 10.05 -5.01 -0.14
N LYS A 72 11.33 -5.30 -0.43
CA LYS A 72 12.33 -5.67 0.59
C LYS A 72 12.57 -4.59 1.63
N ASP A 73 12.51 -3.33 1.20
CA ASP A 73 12.77 -2.12 1.99
C ASP A 73 11.48 -1.36 2.32
N GLY A 74 10.39 -2.10 2.53
CA GLY A 74 9.08 -1.52 2.83
C GLY A 74 8.39 -2.14 4.03
N TYR A 75 7.16 -1.67 4.25
CA TYR A 75 6.28 -2.08 5.33
C TYR A 75 4.96 -2.64 4.79
N GLY A 76 4.47 -3.70 5.42
CA GLY A 76 3.05 -4.10 5.35
C GLY A 76 2.34 -3.59 6.60
N CYS A 77 1.15 -3.00 6.48
CA CYS A 77 0.41 -2.53 7.65
C CYS A 77 -1.10 -2.62 7.43
N SER A 78 -1.69 -3.72 7.88
CA SER A 78 -3.15 -3.79 8.05
C SER A 78 -3.58 -3.10 9.33
N TYR A 79 -4.81 -2.60 9.32
CA TYR A 79 -5.44 -2.00 10.50
C TYR A 79 -6.91 -2.39 10.65
N ASN A 80 -7.32 -2.57 11.90
CA ASN A 80 -8.66 -2.93 12.32
C ASN A 80 -9.20 -1.82 13.24
N ILE A 81 -10.22 -1.10 12.77
CA ILE A 81 -10.82 0.03 13.50
C ILE A 81 -11.97 -0.50 14.36
N GLN A 82 -11.82 -0.39 15.68
CA GLN A 82 -12.82 -0.80 16.67
C GLN A 82 -13.46 0.46 17.30
N PRO A 83 -14.59 0.33 18.02
CA PRO A 83 -15.28 1.49 18.60
C PRO A 83 -14.40 2.38 19.49
N ASN A 84 -13.47 1.80 20.24
CA ASN A 84 -12.62 2.51 21.21
C ASN A 84 -11.11 2.27 21.00
N SER A 85 -10.71 1.64 19.91
CA SER A 85 -9.31 1.31 19.66
C SER A 85 -9.04 1.09 18.17
N ILE A 86 -7.77 1.15 17.79
CA ILE A 86 -7.32 0.74 16.46
C ILE A 86 -6.21 -0.27 16.66
N ILE A 87 -6.35 -1.44 16.05
CA ILE A 87 -5.32 -2.48 16.06
C ILE A 87 -4.53 -2.35 14.77
N PHE A 88 -3.23 -2.07 14.88
CA PHE A 88 -2.31 -2.05 13.75
C PHE A 88 -1.42 -3.29 13.76
N ALA A 89 -1.18 -3.87 12.59
CA ALA A 89 -0.27 -5.01 12.42
C ALA A 89 0.84 -4.67 11.42
N PRO A 90 1.83 -3.83 11.81
CA PRO A 90 2.95 -3.51 10.97
C PRO A 90 3.92 -4.69 10.84
N SER A 91 4.46 -4.88 9.63
CA SER A 91 5.47 -5.87 9.30
C SER A 91 6.60 -5.23 8.48
N SER A 92 7.80 -5.79 8.59
CA SER A 92 8.98 -5.40 7.80
C SER A 92 9.95 -6.57 7.69
N PHE A 93 10.87 -6.50 6.73
CA PHE A 93 11.96 -7.47 6.65
C PHE A 93 13.11 -7.06 7.58
N LYS A 94 13.40 -7.88 8.61
CA LYS A 94 14.56 -7.68 9.51
C LYS A 94 15.91 -7.62 8.79
N SER A 95 15.99 -8.21 7.58
CA SER A 95 17.20 -8.22 6.76
C SER A 95 17.47 -6.89 6.03
N CYS A 96 16.54 -5.93 6.07
CA CYS A 96 16.72 -4.63 5.46
C CYS A 96 17.20 -3.62 6.53
N PRO A 97 18.44 -3.10 6.43
CA PRO A 97 19.01 -2.24 7.47
C PRO A 97 18.46 -0.80 7.46
N THR A 98 17.76 -0.40 6.41
CA THR A 98 17.22 0.96 6.24
C THR A 98 15.82 1.14 6.82
N ILE A 99 15.18 0.07 7.28
CA ILE A 99 13.83 0.10 7.87
C ILE A 99 13.85 -0.47 9.29
N ASN A 100 12.95 0.04 10.12
CA ASN A 100 12.80 -0.37 11.51
C ASN A 100 11.32 -0.45 11.90
N ALA A 101 10.86 -1.65 12.29
CA ALA A 101 9.46 -1.90 12.66
C ALA A 101 9.05 -1.15 13.94
N GLU A 102 9.91 -1.13 14.96
CA GLU A 102 9.63 -0.48 16.24
C GLU A 102 9.56 1.03 16.08
N HIS A 103 10.47 1.59 15.29
CA HIS A 103 10.43 3.01 14.94
C HIS A 103 9.15 3.35 14.18
N PHE A 104 8.78 2.57 13.16
CA PHE A 104 7.53 2.77 12.41
C PHE A 104 6.29 2.71 13.32
N LYS A 105 6.22 1.72 14.21
CA LYS A 105 5.12 1.59 15.19
C LYS A 105 5.05 2.80 16.12
N LYS A 106 6.19 3.27 16.63
CA LYS A 106 6.23 4.47 17.47
C LYS A 106 5.74 5.70 16.70
N SER A 107 6.28 5.93 15.50
CA SER A 107 5.89 7.08 14.67
C SER A 107 4.40 7.06 14.31
N LEU A 108 3.82 5.87 14.08
CA LEU A 108 2.40 5.70 13.85
C LEU A 108 1.55 6.14 15.06
N VAL A 109 1.93 5.70 16.27
CA VAL A 109 1.25 6.07 17.51
C VAL A 109 1.39 7.56 17.81
N ASP A 110 2.61 8.10 17.69
CA ASP A 110 2.88 9.52 17.90
C ASP A 110 2.05 10.37 16.92
N SER A 111 1.97 9.98 15.64
CA SER A 111 1.16 10.69 14.63
C SER A 111 -0.34 10.71 14.97
N LEU A 112 -0.87 9.64 15.56
CA LEU A 112 -2.28 9.61 15.99
C LEU A 112 -2.54 10.55 17.17
N TYR A 113 -1.60 10.64 18.12
CA TYR A 113 -1.68 11.62 19.21
C TYR A 113 -1.57 13.05 18.71
N ASP A 114 -0.68 13.32 17.75
CA ASP A 114 -0.57 14.63 17.12
C ASP A 114 -1.87 15.03 16.41
N ILE A 115 -2.47 14.11 15.64
CA ILE A 115 -3.78 14.33 15.00
C ILE A 115 -4.86 14.60 16.05
N GLN A 116 -4.90 13.81 17.14
CA GLN A 116 -5.84 14.04 18.24
C GLN A 116 -5.67 15.44 18.83
N ALA A 117 -4.44 15.85 19.14
CA ALA A 117 -4.15 17.17 19.70
C ALA A 117 -4.56 18.30 18.75
N LEU A 118 -4.47 18.11 17.42
CA LEU A 118 -4.90 19.10 16.43
C LEU A 118 -6.43 19.25 16.36
N ILE A 119 -7.19 18.17 16.56
CA ILE A 119 -8.66 18.20 16.46
C ILE A 119 -9.36 18.52 17.78
N THR A 120 -8.66 18.42 18.92
CA THR A 120 -9.21 18.74 20.26
C THR A 120 -8.77 20.09 20.81
N GLN A 121 -8.04 20.88 20.03
CA GLN A 121 -7.81 22.32 20.31
C GLN A 121 -9.10 23.11 20.09
#